data_AF-A0A7J0D211-F1
#
_entry.id   AF-A0A7J0D211-F1
#
_cell.length_a   1.000
_cell.length_b   1.000
_cell.length_c   1.000
_cell.angle_alpha   90.00
_cell.angle_beta   90.00
_cell.angle_gamma   90.00
#
_symmetry.space_group_name_H-M   'P 1'
#
loop_
_entity.id
_entity.type
_entity.pdbx_description
1 polymer ?
#
loop_
_entity_poly.entity_id
_entity_poly.type
_entity_poly.pdbx_seq_one_letter_code
_entity_poly.pdbx_strand_id
1 'polypeptide(L)'
;MPFHAHEVFEDAWKSGPQSERELWRGLAQMAVGLTHSARGNTAGGARLLRRGAGAISPYAGAGPHGIAIDGLAEWARELAGRVETGRTVDAGAEAPRLLG
;
A
#
# COMPACT_ATOMS: atom_id res chain seq x y z
N MET A 1 -11.31 1.63 -7.12
CA MET A 1 -11.53 1.64 -5.66
C MET A 1 -10.37 0.88 -4.99
N PRO A 2 -9.72 1.41 -3.94
CA PRO A 2 -8.56 0.75 -3.31
C PRO A 2 -8.83 -0.68 -2.82
N PHE A 3 -10.07 -1.00 -2.43
CA PHE A 3 -10.44 -2.36 -2.07
C PHE A 3 -10.32 -3.35 -3.24
N HIS A 4 -10.71 -2.98 -4.46
CA HIS A 4 -10.51 -3.86 -5.63
C HIS A 4 -9.00 -4.08 -5.91
N ALA A 5 -8.16 -3.07 -5.67
CA ALA A 5 -6.72 -3.24 -5.79
C ALA A 5 -6.17 -4.22 -4.74
N HIS A 6 -6.72 -4.20 -3.52
CA HIS A 6 -6.40 -5.19 -2.50
C HIS A 6 -6.69 -6.62 -2.97
N GLU A 7 -7.86 -6.87 -3.57
CA GLU A 7 -8.23 -8.19 -4.08
C GLU A 7 -7.24 -8.66 -5.16
N VAL A 8 -6.92 -7.81 -6.14
CA VAL A 8 -5.94 -8.12 -7.20
C VAL A 8 -4.56 -8.44 -6.63
N PHE A 9 -4.07 -7.65 -5.66
CA PHE A 9 -2.78 -7.91 -5.03
C PHE A 9 -2.79 -9.12 -4.11
N GLU A 10 -3.92 -9.41 -3.45
CA GLU A 10 -4.08 -10.60 -2.62
C GLU A 10 -4.05 -11.87 -3.49
N ASP A 11 -4.69 -11.85 -4.66
CA ASP A 11 -4.63 -12.94 -5.62
C ASP A 11 -3.20 -13.17 -6.12
N ALA A 12 -2.48 -12.10 -6.49
CA ALA A 12 -1.07 -12.17 -6.87
C ALA A 12 -0.19 -12.70 -5.72
N TRP A 13 -0.50 -12.33 -4.48
CA TRP A 13 0.20 -12.84 -3.30
C TRP A 13 0.00 -14.35 -3.09
N LYS A 14 -1.22 -14.85 -3.31
CA LYS A 14 -1.57 -16.26 -3.10
C LYS A 14 -1.12 -17.18 -4.25
N SER A 15 -1.10 -16.67 -5.47
CA SER A 15 -0.86 -17.47 -6.68
C SER A 15 0.49 -17.22 -7.35
N GLY A 16 1.15 -16.11 -7.02
CA GLY A 16 2.39 -15.68 -7.66
C GLY A 16 3.67 -16.40 -7.18
N PRO A 17 4.83 -16.06 -7.78
CA PRO A 17 6.11 -16.63 -7.40
C PRO A 17 6.46 -16.36 -5.93
N GLN A 18 7.09 -17.34 -5.27
CA GLN A 18 7.45 -17.23 -3.86
C GLN A 18 8.42 -16.05 -3.58
N SER A 19 9.29 -15.72 -4.54
CA SER A 19 10.24 -14.60 -4.47
C SER A 19 9.55 -13.22 -4.40
N GLU A 20 8.33 -13.10 -4.94
CA GLU A 20 7.57 -11.85 -4.99
C GLU A 20 6.46 -11.78 -3.93
N ARG A 21 6.35 -12.83 -3.11
CA ARG A 21 5.26 -12.97 -2.15
C ARG A 21 5.13 -11.77 -1.21
N GLU A 22 6.24 -11.25 -0.69
CA GLU A 22 6.22 -10.10 0.22
C GLU A 22 5.97 -8.77 -0.52
N LEU A 23 6.36 -8.64 -1.79
CA LEU A 23 5.97 -7.51 -2.64
C LEU A 23 4.44 -7.44 -2.75
N TRP A 24 3.80 -8.51 -3.21
CA TRP A 24 2.35 -8.56 -3.41
C TRP A 24 1.58 -8.38 -2.10
N ARG A 25 2.04 -9.02 -1.02
CA ARG A 25 1.47 -8.84 0.31
C ARG A 25 1.57 -7.38 0.80
N GLY A 26 2.71 -6.73 0.56
CA GLY A 26 2.92 -5.33 0.93
C GLY A 26 1.96 -4.39 0.20
N LEU A 27 1.80 -4.58 -1.11
CA LEU A 27 0.85 -3.82 -1.93
C LEU A 27 -0.60 -4.05 -1.49
N ALA A 28 -0.98 -5.30 -1.22
CA ALA A 28 -2.30 -5.64 -0.70
C ALA A 28 -2.59 -4.96 0.64
N GLN A 29 -1.59 -4.89 1.54
CA GLN A 29 -1.69 -4.20 2.83
C GLN A 29 -1.86 -2.68 2.68
N MET A 30 -1.16 -2.06 1.74
CA MET A 30 -1.32 -0.63 1.48
C MET A 30 -2.72 -0.29 0.97
N ALA A 31 -3.23 -1.09 0.02
CA ALA A 31 -4.55 -0.89 -0.58
C ALA A 31 -5.70 -1.03 0.45
N VAL A 32 -5.63 -2.05 1.30
CA VAL A 32 -6.60 -2.21 2.39
C VAL A 32 -6.37 -1.18 3.50
N GLY A 33 -5.12 -0.81 3.80
CA GLY A 33 -4.78 0.28 4.73
C GLY A 33 -5.44 1.60 4.36
N LEU A 34 -5.34 2.01 3.09
CA LEU A 34 -6.03 3.18 2.55
C LEU A 34 -7.56 3.07 2.67
N THR A 35 -8.12 1.90 2.41
CA THR A 35 -9.56 1.63 2.57
C THR A 35 -10.02 1.78 4.03
N HIS A 36 -9.23 1.28 4.99
CA HIS A 36 -9.51 1.44 6.42
C HIS A 36 -9.45 2.90 6.85
N SER A 37 -8.43 3.65 6.40
CA SER A 37 -8.28 5.07 6.70
C SER A 37 -9.47 5.89 6.16
N ALA A 38 -9.92 5.61 4.93
CA ALA A 38 -11.08 6.28 4.33
C ALA A 38 -12.41 5.97 5.05
N ARG A 39 -12.50 4.83 5.72
CA ARG A 39 -13.67 4.42 6.54
C ARG A 39 -13.60 4.86 8.00
N GLY A 40 -12.62 5.69 8.36
CA GLY A 40 -12.45 6.22 9.73
C GLY A 40 -11.72 5.29 10.70
N ASN A 41 -11.27 4.10 10.26
CA ASN A 41 -10.35 3.28 11.05
C ASN A 41 -8.92 3.77 10.84
N THR A 42 -8.62 4.95 11.39
CA THR A 42 -7.34 5.65 11.18
C THR A 42 -6.16 4.88 11.75
N ALA A 43 -6.25 4.40 12.99
CA ALA A 43 -5.18 3.63 13.63
C ALA A 43 -4.88 2.30 12.89
N GLY A 44 -5.93 1.57 12.50
CA GLY A 44 -5.77 0.32 11.74
C GLY A 44 -5.22 0.57 10.34
N GLY A 45 -5.72 1.61 9.65
CA GLY A 45 -5.27 2.00 8.32
C GLY A 45 -3.80 2.41 8.30
N ALA A 46 -3.38 3.28 9.23
CA ALA A 46 -1.99 3.70 9.35
C ALA A 46 -1.03 2.54 9.65
N ARG A 47 -1.42 1.61 10.55
CA ARG A 47 -0.63 0.40 10.83
C ARG A 47 -0.40 -0.45 9.58
N LEU A 48 -1.43 -0.62 8.75
CA LEU A 48 -1.35 -1.40 7.52
C LEU A 48 -0.48 -0.72 6.46
N LEU A 49 -0.62 0.61 6.30
CA LEU A 49 0.23 1.40 5.41
C LEU A 49 1.72 1.28 5.78
N ARG A 50 2.07 1.45 7.07
CA ARG A 50 3.46 1.30 7.55
C ARG A 50 4.00 -0.12 7.33
N ARG A 51 3.18 -1.14 7.59
CA ARG A 51 3.57 -2.54 7.38
C ARG A 51 3.81 -2.84 5.91
N GLY A 52 2.91 -2.39 5.03
CA GLY A 52 3.08 -2.51 3.59
C GLY A 52 4.35 -1.83 3.10
N ALA A 53 4.65 -0.62 3.60
CA ALA A 53 5.88 0.10 3.26
C ALA A 53 7.13 -0.69 3.66
N GLY A 54 7.13 -1.27 4.86
CA GLY A 54 8.21 -2.15 5.31
C GLY A 54 8.38 -3.40 4.45
N ALA A 55 7.28 -4.03 4.04
CA ALA A 55 7.29 -5.25 3.23
C ALA A 55 7.86 -5.03 1.82
N ILE A 56 7.58 -3.87 1.20
CA ILE A 56 8.08 -3.59 -0.15
C ILE A 56 9.48 -2.97 -0.17
N SER A 57 9.97 -2.41 0.96
CA SER A 57 11.27 -1.72 1.01
C SER A 57 12.47 -2.54 0.54
N PRO A 58 12.56 -3.88 0.76
CA PRO A 58 13.66 -4.69 0.22
C PRO A 58 13.73 -4.73 -1.32
N TYR A 59 12.67 -4.33 -2.02
CA TYR A 59 12.61 -4.27 -3.48
C TYR A 59 13.04 -2.90 -4.05
N ALA A 60 13.48 -1.98 -3.18
CA ALA A 60 14.03 -0.67 -3.56
C ALA A 60 15.17 -0.80 -4.58
N GLY A 61 15.25 0.14 -5.53
CA GLY A 61 16.25 0.13 -6.60
C GLY A 61 16.10 -0.96 -7.68
N ALA A 62 15.42 -2.08 -7.40
CA ALA A 62 15.18 -3.14 -8.37
C ALA A 62 14.00 -2.84 -9.33
N GLY A 63 13.03 -2.04 -8.89
CA GLY A 63 11.88 -1.62 -9.69
C GLY A 63 11.09 -2.76 -10.34
N PRO A 64 10.74 -3.85 -9.60
CA PRO A 64 10.03 -4.99 -10.19
C PRO A 64 8.72 -4.54 -10.82
N HIS A 65 8.41 -5.07 -12.00
CA HIS A 65 7.20 -4.73 -12.76
C HIS A 65 7.04 -3.22 -13.08
N GLY A 66 8.15 -2.46 -13.05
CA GLY A 66 8.13 -1.01 -13.27
C GLY A 66 7.55 -0.21 -12.08
N ILE A 67 7.40 -0.83 -10.92
CA ILE A 67 6.84 -0.17 -9.73
C ILE A 67 7.90 0.71 -9.07
N ALA A 68 7.56 1.98 -8.85
CA ALA A 68 8.40 2.93 -8.09
C ALA A 68 8.37 2.62 -6.59
N ILE A 69 9.09 1.58 -6.16
CA ILE A 69 9.08 1.06 -4.79
C ILE A 69 9.43 2.13 -3.76
N ASP A 70 10.48 2.92 -4.02
CA ASP A 70 10.94 3.96 -3.08
C ASP A 70 9.86 5.01 -2.83
N GLY A 71 9.31 5.57 -3.91
CA GLY A 71 8.23 6.56 -3.83
C GLY A 71 6.94 5.99 -3.22
N LEU A 72 6.61 4.72 -3.49
CA LEU A 72 5.43 4.08 -2.92
C LEU A 72 5.59 3.82 -1.41
N ALA A 73 6.79 3.42 -0.97
CA ALA A 73 7.08 3.21 0.44
C ALA A 73 7.09 4.54 1.22
N GLU A 74 7.63 5.61 0.63
CA GLU A 74 7.56 6.97 1.19
C GLU A 74 6.12 7.46 1.32
N TRP A 75 5.36 7.41 0.22
CA TRP A 75 3.93 7.79 0.20
C TRP A 75 3.13 7.10 1.31
N ALA A 76 3.31 5.77 1.47
CA ALA A 76 2.58 5.02 2.49
C ALA A 76 2.94 5.45 3.92
N ARG A 77 4.21 5.78 4.18
CA ARG A 77 4.64 6.27 5.51
C ARG A 77 4.10 7.67 5.81
N GLU A 78 4.12 8.57 4.83
CA GLU A 78 3.57 9.92 4.99
C GLU A 78 2.06 9.88 5.21
N LEU A 79 1.34 9.10 4.40
CA LEU A 79 -0.11 8.95 4.55
C LEU A 79 -0.46 8.36 5.92
N ALA A 80 0.29 7.36 6.40
CA ALA A 80 0.10 6.82 7.74
C ALA A 80 0.24 7.91 8.82
N GLY A 81 1.25 8.77 8.70
CA GLY A 81 1.42 9.92 9.59
C GLY A 81 0.23 10.89 9.55
N ARG A 82 -0.26 11.24 8.35
CA ARG A 82 -1.44 12.12 8.20
C ARG A 82 -2.70 11.50 8.83
N VAL A 83 -2.94 10.22 8.57
CA VAL A 83 -4.12 9.49 9.07
C VAL A 83 -4.10 9.37 10.60
N GLU A 84 -2.93 9.13 11.20
CA GLU A 84 -2.76 9.05 12.67
C GLU A 84 -3.14 10.36 13.38
N THR A 85 -3.06 11.52 12.71
CA THR A 85 -3.54 12.80 13.26
C THR A 85 -5.07 12.92 13.35
N GLY A 86 -5.81 11.85 13.02
CA GLY A 86 -7.26 11.76 13.18
C GLY A 86 -8.06 12.25 11.98
N ARG A 87 -7.41 12.57 10.86
CA ARG A 87 -8.10 12.96 9.62
C ARG A 87 -8.51 11.73 8.83
N THR A 88 -9.79 11.63 8.53
CA THR A 88 -10.27 10.76 7.44
C THR A 88 -9.69 11.27 6.14
N VAL A 89 -9.34 10.34 5.25
CA VAL A 89 -8.74 10.66 3.95
C VAL A 89 -9.66 10.21 2.83
N ASP A 90 -9.62 10.94 1.71
CA ASP A 90 -10.31 10.49 0.50
C ASP A 90 -9.45 9.44 -0.21
N ALA A 91 -10.01 8.24 -0.37
CA ALA A 91 -9.29 7.12 -0.94
C ALA A 91 -8.94 7.31 -2.42
N GLY A 92 -9.71 8.09 -3.18
CA GLY A 92 -9.46 8.35 -4.60
C GLY A 92 -8.40 9.43 -4.80
N ALA A 93 -8.38 10.45 -3.94
CA ALA A 93 -7.40 11.52 -3.97
C ALA A 93 -6.00 11.05 -3.53
N GLU A 94 -5.94 10.17 -2.52
CA GLU A 94 -4.67 9.67 -1.98
C GLU A 94 -4.08 8.49 -2.77
N ALA A 95 -4.86 7.82 -3.62
CA ALA A 95 -4.41 6.63 -4.34
C ALA A 95 -3.23 6.97 -5.28
N PRO A 96 -2.10 6.23 -5.20
CA PRO A 96 -0.97 6.38 -6.13
C PRO A 96 -1.40 6.11 -7.58
N ARG A 97 -0.71 6.76 -8.52
CA ARG A 97 -1.01 6.65 -9.95
C ARG A 97 0.22 6.16 -10.71
N LEU A 98 -0.03 5.51 -11.84
CA LEU A 98 1.01 5.15 -12.80
C LEU A 98 1.51 6.44 -13.47
N LEU A 99 2.83 6.59 -13.54
CA LEU A 99 3.50 7.61 -14.33
C LEU A 99 3.88 6.92 -15.64
N GLY A 100 3.30 7.38 -16.76
CA GLY A 100 3.52 6.82 -18.09
C GLY A 100 4.87 7.18 -18.68
#